data_AF-A0A7G8EJG0-F1
#
_entry.id   AF-A0A7G8EJG0-F1
#
_cell.length_a   1.000
_cell.length_b   1.000
_cell.length_c   1.000
_cell.angle_alpha   90.00
_cell.angle_beta   90.00
_cell.angle_gamma   90.00
#
_symmetry.space_group_name_H-M   'P 1'
#
loop_
_entity.id
_entity.type
_entity.pdbx_description
1 polymer ?
#
loop_
_entity_poly.entity_id
_entity_poly.type
_entity_poly.pdbx_seq_one_letter_code
_entity_poly.pdbx_strand_id
1 'polypeptide(L)'
;MIDDIGYVRKDEAETSVLFELVMHRYERRSFLVTSNQPFSEWENVFSTSAMTVAAVDRLVDHSTIIQINGESYRRKRARRTDRPVAG
;
A
#
# COMPACT_ATOMS: atom_id res chain seq x y z
N MET A 1 3.83 9.43 -4.84
CA MET A 1 2.90 8.61 -4.06
C MET A 1 2.74 7.30 -4.80
N ILE A 2 2.76 6.18 -4.09
CA ILE A 2 2.39 4.86 -4.61
C ILE A 2 1.05 4.50 -3.96
N ASP A 3 0.12 4.02 -4.75
CA ASP A 3 -1.22 3.67 -4.31
C ASP A 3 -1.45 2.16 -4.43
N ASP A 4 -2.17 1.59 -3.45
CA ASP A 4 -2.61 0.19 -3.40
C ASP A 4 -1.49 -0.85 -3.69
N ILE A 5 -0.36 -0.70 -3.00
CA ILE A 5 0.71 -1.71 -3.03
C ILE A 5 0.16 -3.03 -2.43
N GLY A 6 0.34 -4.14 -3.15
CA GLY A 6 -0.20 -5.46 -2.78
C GLY A 6 -1.43 -5.92 -3.56
N TYR A 7 -2.09 -5.04 -4.33
CA TYR A 7 -3.29 -5.44 -5.09
C TYR A 7 -3.00 -6.37 -6.28
N VAL A 8 -1.88 -6.15 -6.99
CA VAL A 8 -1.47 -6.95 -8.16
C VAL A 8 -0.07 -7.51 -7.93
N ARG A 9 0.06 -8.83 -8.07
CA ARG A 9 1.37 -9.51 -8.12
C ARG A 9 2.14 -8.99 -9.32
N LYS A 10 3.36 -8.56 -9.08
CA LYS A 10 4.26 -8.00 -10.08
C LYS A 10 5.25 -9.05 -10.53
N ASP A 11 5.75 -8.89 -11.74
CA ASP A 11 6.92 -9.67 -12.14
C ASP A 11 8.19 -9.18 -11.43
N GLU A 12 9.28 -9.91 -11.60
CA GLU A 12 10.56 -9.60 -10.95
C GLU A 12 11.13 -8.24 -11.39
N ALA A 13 10.94 -7.86 -12.66
CA ALA A 13 11.45 -6.61 -13.20
C ALA A 13 10.70 -5.41 -12.60
N GLU A 14 9.37 -5.46 -12.59
CA GLU A 14 8.50 -4.44 -11.99
C GLU A 14 8.80 -4.27 -10.50
N THR A 15 9.01 -5.39 -9.81
CA THR A 15 9.36 -5.41 -8.39
C THR A 15 10.71 -4.77 -8.12
N SER A 16 11.71 -5.05 -8.95
CA SER A 16 13.06 -4.50 -8.80
C SER A 16 13.06 -2.99 -8.97
N VAL A 17 12.31 -2.47 -9.95
CA VAL A 17 12.12 -1.01 -10.13
C VAL A 17 11.45 -0.37 -8.91
N LEU A 18 10.45 -1.03 -8.33
CA LEU A 18 9.79 -0.56 -7.11
C LEU A 18 10.77 -0.54 -5.93
N PHE A 19 11.59 -1.58 -5.78
CA PHE A 19 12.61 -1.64 -4.73
C PHE A 19 13.63 -0.52 -4.89
N GLU A 20 14.18 -0.32 -6.08
CA GLU A 20 15.12 0.78 -6.38
C GLU A 20 14.52 2.15 -6.09
N LEU A 21 13.24 2.36 -6.39
CA LEU A 21 12.54 3.59 -6.07
C LEU A 21 12.47 3.82 -4.55
N VAL A 22 12.16 2.78 -3.75
CA VAL A 22 12.19 2.87 -2.28
C VAL A 22 13.59 3.23 -1.81
N MET A 23 14.63 2.56 -2.31
CA MET A 23 16.03 2.85 -1.95
C MET A 23 16.41 4.29 -2.30
N HIS A 24 16.01 4.78 -3.47
CA HIS A 24 16.36 6.11 -3.94
C HIS A 24 15.66 7.24 -3.15
N ARG A 25 14.49 6.96 -2.56
CA ARG A 25 13.74 7.94 -1.76
C ARG A 25 14.14 7.93 -0.28
N TYR A 26 14.58 6.79 0.23
CA TYR A 26 15.07 6.63 1.59
C TYR A 26 16.10 7.72 1.94
N GLU A 27 15.90 8.37 3.09
CA GLU A 27 16.69 9.51 3.62
C GLU A 27 16.82 10.76 2.72
N ARG A 28 16.18 10.78 1.53
CA ARG A 28 16.35 11.87 0.55
C ARG A 28 15.10 12.71 0.38
N ARG A 29 13.92 12.09 0.27
CA ARG A 29 12.64 12.80 0.03
C ARG A 29 11.47 12.04 0.62
N SER A 30 10.44 12.78 1.04
CA SER A 30 9.19 12.20 1.53
C SER A 30 8.54 11.26 0.50
N PHE A 31 7.93 10.21 1.02
CA PHE A 31 7.31 9.15 0.24
C PHE A 31 6.02 8.71 0.92
N LEU A 32 4.92 8.64 0.16
CA LEU A 32 3.61 8.20 0.64
C LEU A 32 3.23 6.92 -0.10
N VAL A 33 2.85 5.91 0.66
CA VAL A 33 2.39 4.61 0.19
C VAL A 33 1.05 4.30 0.83
N THR A 34 0.09 3.80 0.05
CA THR A 34 -1.13 3.17 0.58
C THR A 34 -1.08 1.68 0.29
N SER A 35 -1.63 0.89 1.21
CA SER A 35 -1.78 -0.55 1.05
C SER A 35 -3.09 -0.99 1.70
N ASN A 36 -3.72 -1.99 1.10
CA ASN A 36 -4.84 -2.70 1.69
C ASN A 36 -4.39 -4.00 2.40
N GLN A 37 -3.09 -4.31 2.39
CA GLN A 37 -2.50 -5.50 2.99
C GLN A 37 -1.52 -5.13 4.11
N PRO A 38 -1.47 -5.92 5.20
CA PRO A 38 -0.44 -5.75 6.22
C PRO A 38 0.95 -6.08 5.64
N PHE A 39 2.02 -5.55 6.25
CA PHE A 39 3.40 -5.82 5.82
C PHE A 39 3.73 -7.32 5.77
N SER A 40 3.09 -8.16 6.59
CA SER A 40 3.26 -9.62 6.57
C SER A 40 2.82 -10.27 5.25
N GLU A 41 1.99 -9.59 4.45
CA GLU A 41 1.53 -10.08 3.15
C GLU A 41 2.33 -9.52 1.97
N TRP A 42 3.32 -8.67 2.24
CA TRP A 42 4.13 -8.02 1.20
C TRP A 42 5.13 -8.97 0.51
N GLU A 43 5.24 -10.23 0.96
CA GLU A 43 5.90 -11.28 0.17
C GLU A 43 5.20 -11.53 -1.18
N ASN A 44 3.96 -11.07 -1.35
CA ASN A 44 3.27 -11.07 -2.65
C ASN A 44 3.61 -9.84 -3.52
N VAL A 45 4.29 -8.83 -2.94
CA VAL A 45 4.71 -7.61 -3.62
C VAL A 45 6.13 -7.74 -4.15
N PHE A 46 7.04 -8.32 -3.35
CA PHE A 46 8.43 -8.48 -3.73
C PHE A 46 8.80 -9.93 -4.05
N SER A 47 9.70 -10.15 -5.01
CA SER A 47 10.04 -11.49 -5.53
C SER A 47 10.81 -12.36 -4.55
N THR A 48 11.37 -11.79 -3.48
CA THR A 48 12.05 -12.53 -2.42
C THR A 48 11.70 -11.97 -1.03
N SER A 49 11.71 -12.84 -0.01
CA SER A 49 11.52 -12.42 1.38
C SER A 49 12.62 -11.43 1.83
N ALA A 50 13.86 -11.62 1.38
CA ALA A 50 14.95 -10.70 1.69
C ALA A 50 14.69 -9.28 1.14
N MET A 51 14.21 -9.17 -0.10
CA MET A 51 13.84 -7.88 -0.69
C MET A 51 12.63 -7.26 0.02
N THR A 52 11.64 -8.07 0.38
CA THR A 52 10.47 -7.64 1.16
C THR A 52 10.90 -6.99 2.47
N VAL A 53 11.70 -7.71 3.27
CA VAL A 53 12.19 -7.23 4.56
C VAL A 53 13.00 -5.95 4.39
N ALA A 54 13.92 -5.90 3.42
CA ALA A 54 14.75 -4.74 3.17
C ALA A 54 13.97 -3.49 2.73
N ALA A 55 12.89 -3.68 1.95
CA ALA A 55 12.02 -2.59 1.52
C ALA A 55 11.15 -2.08 2.67
N VAL A 56 10.53 -3.01 3.43
CA VAL A 56 9.69 -2.67 4.58
C VAL A 56 10.51 -1.91 5.61
N ASP A 57 11.69 -2.41 5.98
CA ASP A 57 12.61 -1.80 6.94
C ASP A 57 12.87 -0.31 6.63
N ARG A 58 13.26 0.01 5.40
CA ARG A 58 13.49 1.39 4.95
C ARG A 58 12.24 2.24 4.88
N LEU A 59 11.09 1.63 4.58
CA LEU A 59 9.82 2.35 4.59
C LEU A 59 9.40 2.69 6.02
N VAL A 60 9.66 1.84 7.01
CA VAL A 60 9.20 2.08 8.38
C VAL A 60 10.11 3.00 9.19
N ASP A 61 11.42 2.96 8.98
CA ASP A 61 12.44 3.65 9.80
C ASP A 61 12.15 5.16 10.00
N HIS A 62 11.72 5.87 8.96
CA HIS A 62 11.38 7.30 9.00
C HIS A 62 9.95 7.60 8.58
N SER A 63 8.99 6.76 8.99
CA SER A 63 7.58 6.92 8.62
C SER A 63 6.66 7.30 9.77
N THR A 64 5.51 7.84 9.38
CA THR A 64 4.31 7.84 10.22
C THR A 64 3.34 6.83 9.63
N ILE A 65 3.06 5.75 10.38
CA ILE A 65 2.14 4.71 9.95
C ILE A 65 0.73 5.07 10.41
N ILE A 66 -0.19 5.23 9.44
CA ILE A 66 -1.60 5.51 9.71
C ILE A 66 -2.41 4.27 9.39
N GLN A 67 -2.87 3.58 10.43
CA GLN A 67 -3.78 2.45 10.25
C GLN A 67 -5.22 2.95 10.09
N ILE A 68 -5.80 2.73 8.92
CA ILE A 68 -7.17 3.12 8.61
C ILE A 68 -8.09 1.92 8.81
N ASN A 69 -8.92 1.98 9.86
CA ASN A 69 -9.94 0.98 10.15
C ASN A 69 -11.33 1.57 9.92
N GLY A 70 -12.23 0.81 9.30
CA GLY A 70 -13.63 1.23 9.15
C GLY A 70 -14.31 0.73 7.88
N GLU A 71 -15.61 0.97 7.80
CA GLU A 71 -16.38 0.61 6.61
C GLU A 71 -15.99 1.46 5.40
N SER A 72 -15.97 0.81 4.22
CA SER A 72 -15.76 1.48 2.95
C SER A 72 -16.75 2.64 2.75
N TYR A 73 -16.20 3.83 2.52
CA TYR A 73 -16.99 5.01 2.15
C TYR A 73 -17.80 4.80 0.87
N ARG A 74 -17.31 3.99 -0.08
CA ARG A 74 -18.04 3.63 -1.30
C ARG A 74 -19.31 2.85 -0.96
N ARG A 75 -19.22 1.86 -0.06
CA ARG A 75 -20.38 1.10 0.44
C ARG A 75 -21.39 1.98 1.19
N LYS A 76 -20.91 2.88 2.05
CA LYS A 76 -21.77 3.85 2.76
C LYS A 76 -22.54 4.75 1.79
N ARG A 77 -21.90 5.23 0.73
CA ARG A 77 -22.53 6.05 -0.31
C ARG A 77 -23.59 5.25 -1.08
N ALA A 78 -23.27 4.03 -1.52
CA ALA A 78 -24.23 3.17 -2.22
C ALA A 78 -25.50 2.91 -1.40
N ARG A 79 -25.36 2.61 -0.10
CA ARG A 79 -26.51 2.41 0.82
C ARG A 79 -27.36 3.67 1.03
N ARG A 80 -26.78 4.89 0.89
CA ARG A 80 -27.55 6.14 0.99
C ARG A 80 -28.37 6.42 -0.26
N THR A 81 -27.85 6.06 -1.44
CA THR A 81 -28.56 6.22 -2.71
C THR A 81 -29.71 5.22 -2.87
N ASP A 82 -29.58 4.02 -2.29
CA ASP A 82 -30.57 2.94 -2.36
C ASP A 82 -31.73 3.09 -1.35
N ARG A 83 -31.75 4.17 -0.54
CA ARG A 83 -32.93 4.48 0.27
C ARG A 83 -34.01 5.07 -0.63
N PRO A 84 -35.19 4.45 -0.77
CA PRO A 84 -36.29 5.08 -1.49
C PRO A 84 -36.57 6.43 -0.82
N VAL A 85 -36.68 7.47 -1.63
CA VAL A 85 -37.22 8.75 -1.17
C VAL A 85 -38.63 8.42 -0.67
N ALA A 86 -38.85 8.48 0.64
CA ALA A 86 -40.18 8.38 1.20
C ALA A 86 -40.96 9.59 0.66
N GLY A 87 -41.82 9.32 -0.32
CA GLY A 87 -42.86 10.24 -0.79
C GLY A 87 -44.08 10.18 0.11
#